data_AF-A0A7Y5SI07-F1
#
_entry.id   AF-A0A7Y5SI07-F1
#
_cell.length_a   1.000
_cell.length_b   1.000
_cell.length_c   1.000
_cell.angle_alpha   90.00
_cell.angle_beta   90.00
_cell.angle_gamma   90.00
#
_symmetry.space_group_name_H-M   'P 1'
#
loop_
_entity.id
_entity.type
_entity.pdbx_description
1 polymer ?
#
loop_
_entity_poly.entity_id
_entity_poly.type
_entity_poly.pdbx_seq_one_letter_code
_entity_poly.pdbx_strand_id
1 'polypeptide(L)'
;MNHLALRFISLLASWLLAGSLPVRADDWPQWGGPLRDGVWREDGVLDRLPPEGPPVRWRTPIGAGFSGPAVAGGRVFLMDRILDEGASADVKTQWNYRDKTKGQERVLCLDAASGKVLWKYAYPCAYETAYGSGPRATPTVCGDRVYTLGAMGDLWCLDSATGGVVWQKNFVRDNHADVPLYGFASAPLVDGDRLIVMVGGQGQAVMALDRHTGRELWKAGTASEPGYSAPLIRTLAGKRQLVVWHADALAGFELDSGKELWSVPHPVTAGIAISTPAIEGNRLAVSSQYEGALMLEFRSGAAEPNVLWKASAGTVPERQWKKAGFNTTMSTVLLLDGHVYGVSLYGETCCLDGDTGRRVWTTLQPTSGGTEPRERWSTLFMTPHGDRVFIWNDHGDLILARLAPVGYQEISRTHLLDADMPSAGSRGRGVVWSHPAFANRYLYARNNHEIICVSLATSSQPRGGEGDENR
;
A
#
# COMPACT_ATOMS: atom_id res chain seq x y z
N MET A 1 16.23 48.06 69.66
CA MET A 1 17.54 47.43 69.90
C MET A 1 17.68 46.32 68.86
N ASN A 2 18.33 46.60 67.72
CA ASN A 2 19.76 46.35 67.47
C ASN A 2 20.05 44.84 67.50
N HIS A 3 20.65 44.15 66.52
CA HIS A 3 21.45 44.52 65.35
C HIS A 3 21.72 43.23 64.52
N LEU A 4 22.02 43.41 63.23
CA LEU A 4 22.96 42.66 62.36
C LEU A 4 22.74 41.13 62.14
N ALA A 5 22.47 40.63 60.93
CA ALA A 5 23.27 40.58 59.68
C ALA A 5 24.31 39.43 59.64
N LEU A 6 24.20 38.54 58.64
CA LEU A 6 25.22 38.19 57.62
C LEU A 6 24.79 36.90 56.84
N ARG A 7 24.55 37.03 55.52
CA ARG A 7 25.34 36.48 54.39
C ARG A 7 25.07 35.00 54.05
N PHE A 8 24.36 34.76 52.93
CA PHE A 8 24.86 34.44 51.58
C PHE A 8 25.40 33.01 51.45
N ILE A 9 24.73 32.17 50.66
CA ILE A 9 25.30 31.48 49.48
C ILE A 9 24.14 30.90 48.66
N SER A 10 24.10 31.34 47.41
CA SER A 10 23.28 30.85 46.32
C SER A 10 23.63 29.41 45.97
N LEU A 11 22.64 28.57 45.68
CA LEU A 11 22.77 27.45 44.75
C LEU A 11 21.44 27.28 44.02
N LEU A 12 21.38 27.85 42.81
CA LEU A 12 20.37 27.52 41.81
C LEU A 12 20.52 26.03 41.47
N ALA A 13 19.56 25.22 41.88
CA ALA A 13 19.32 23.93 41.26
C ALA A 13 18.28 24.13 40.15
N SER A 14 18.71 24.69 39.02
CA SER A 14 17.92 24.65 37.78
C SER A 14 17.97 23.22 37.26
N TRP A 15 16.97 22.42 37.62
CA TRP A 15 16.72 21.13 37.01
C TRP A 15 16.46 21.34 35.51
N LEU A 16 17.42 20.89 34.70
CA LEU A 16 17.25 20.61 33.29
C LEU A 16 16.16 19.53 33.16
N LEU A 17 14.91 19.97 32.98
CA LEU A 17 13.88 19.17 32.33
C LEU A 17 14.34 18.98 30.88
N ALA A 18 15.18 17.96 30.66
CA ALA A 18 15.37 17.39 29.34
C ALA A 18 14.01 16.83 28.90
N GLY A 19 13.25 17.64 28.18
CA GLY A 19 12.00 17.23 27.56
C GLY A 19 12.31 16.08 26.60
N SER A 20 11.99 14.86 27.01
CA SER A 20 11.84 13.74 26.09
C SER A 20 10.72 14.12 25.14
N LEU A 21 11.07 14.50 23.90
CA LEU A 21 10.09 14.63 22.83
C LEU A 21 9.27 13.32 22.81
N PRO A 22 7.93 13.38 22.82
CA PRO A 22 7.12 12.19 22.75
C PRO A 22 7.45 11.48 21.44
N VAL A 23 8.09 10.32 21.54
CA VAL A 23 8.31 9.45 20.39
C VAL A 23 6.92 9.01 19.92
N ARG A 24 6.49 9.50 18.76
CA ARG A 24 5.18 9.20 18.22
C ARG A 24 5.23 7.84 17.52
N ALA A 25 4.75 6.81 18.22
CA ALA A 25 4.43 5.54 17.58
C ALA A 25 3.25 5.77 16.61
N ASP A 26 3.40 5.37 15.34
CA ASP A 26 2.36 5.54 14.33
C ASP A 26 1.77 4.18 13.93
N ASP A 27 0.45 4.14 13.81
CA ASP A 27 -0.28 2.98 13.29
C ASP A 27 -0.29 3.00 11.75
N TRP A 28 -0.55 1.85 11.14
CA TRP A 28 -0.72 1.68 9.70
C TRP A 28 -2.06 1.01 9.40
N PRO A 29 -3.20 1.67 9.72
CA PRO A 29 -4.49 1.01 9.86
C PRO A 29 -5.14 0.59 8.53
N GLN A 30 -4.54 0.94 7.39
CA GLN A 30 -5.13 0.77 6.07
C GLN A 30 -4.06 0.81 4.97
N TRP A 31 -4.48 0.54 3.73
CA TRP A 31 -3.66 0.68 2.52
C TRP A 31 -2.93 2.02 2.46
N GLY A 32 -1.61 2.00 2.27
CA GLY A 32 -0.80 3.23 2.18
C GLY A 32 -0.70 4.04 3.48
N GLY A 33 -1.05 3.43 4.62
CA GLY A 33 -0.90 4.06 5.93
C GLY A 33 -2.05 5.00 6.30
N PRO A 34 -1.92 5.76 7.40
CA PRO A 34 -3.02 6.53 7.98
C PRO A 34 -3.64 7.56 7.02
N LEU A 35 -2.84 8.09 6.09
CA LEU A 35 -3.27 9.08 5.08
C LEU A 35 -3.40 8.51 3.65
N ARG A 36 -3.22 7.18 3.47
CA ARG A 36 -3.22 6.48 2.17
C ARG A 36 -2.26 7.06 1.13
N ASP A 37 -1.17 7.68 1.57
CA ASP A 37 -0.15 8.28 0.70
C ASP A 37 1.18 7.52 0.68
N GLY A 38 1.23 6.38 1.37
CA GLY A 38 2.40 5.51 1.39
C GLY A 38 3.60 6.09 2.12
N VAL A 39 3.43 7.17 2.90
CA VAL A 39 4.53 7.82 3.63
C VAL A 39 4.53 7.39 5.10
N TRP A 40 5.70 6.95 5.58
CA TRP A 40 5.91 6.59 6.98
C TRP A 40 6.52 7.75 7.76
N ARG A 41 5.85 8.20 8.82
CA ARG A 41 6.13 9.47 9.53
C ARG A 41 6.56 9.28 10.98
N GLU A 42 7.19 8.16 11.27
CA GLU A 42 7.55 7.78 12.64
C GLU A 42 9.02 8.06 12.97
N ASP A 43 9.29 8.63 14.15
CA ASP A 43 10.66 8.89 14.59
C ASP A 43 11.34 7.65 15.20
N GLY A 44 12.67 7.75 15.38
CA GLY A 44 13.47 6.69 16.01
C GLY A 44 13.63 5.45 15.12
N VAL A 45 13.60 5.65 13.81
CA VAL A 45 13.76 4.62 12.79
C VAL A 45 15.20 4.60 12.29
N LEU A 46 15.73 3.40 12.02
CA LEU A 46 17.08 3.21 11.49
C LEU A 46 17.34 4.05 10.22
N ASP A 47 18.52 4.67 10.18
CA ASP A 47 19.04 5.38 8.99
C ASP A 47 19.83 4.45 8.06
N ARG A 48 20.16 3.24 8.53
CA ARG A 48 20.85 2.17 7.80
C ARG A 48 20.44 0.82 8.39
N LEU A 49 20.18 -0.16 7.54
CA LEU A 49 19.90 -1.53 7.96
C LEU A 49 21.20 -2.21 8.47
N PRO A 50 21.16 -3.00 9.55
CA PRO A 50 22.32 -3.76 10.01
C PRO A 50 22.79 -4.76 8.95
N PRO A 51 24.11 -5.01 8.80
CA PRO A 51 24.63 -6.01 7.86
C PRO A 51 24.05 -7.42 8.06
N GLU A 52 23.79 -7.81 9.30
CA GLU A 52 23.15 -9.06 9.70
C GLU A 52 21.62 -9.08 9.52
N GLY A 53 21.05 -7.94 9.12
CA GLY A 53 19.61 -7.72 9.02
C GLY A 53 18.99 -7.17 10.32
N PRO A 54 17.83 -6.50 10.23
CA PRO A 54 17.09 -6.03 11.40
C PRO A 54 16.64 -7.21 12.27
N PRO A 55 16.60 -7.07 13.61
CA PRO A 55 16.15 -8.12 14.50
C PRO A 55 14.73 -8.58 14.18
N VAL A 56 14.55 -9.89 13.98
CA VAL A 56 13.24 -10.51 13.81
C VAL A 56 12.54 -10.59 15.16
N ARG A 57 11.34 -10.01 15.26
CA ARG A 57 10.52 -10.06 16.47
C ARG A 57 9.74 -11.37 16.56
N TRP A 58 9.12 -11.76 15.44
CA TRP A 58 8.37 -13.01 15.32
C TRP A 58 8.09 -13.35 13.84
N ARG A 59 7.73 -14.60 13.60
CA ARG A 59 7.20 -15.15 12.34
C ARG A 59 5.94 -15.94 12.67
N THR A 60 4.89 -15.82 11.85
CA THR A 60 3.62 -16.50 12.08
C THR A 60 3.14 -17.19 10.80
N PRO A 61 2.82 -18.50 10.85
CA PRO A 61 2.26 -19.20 9.69
C PRO A 61 0.89 -18.65 9.26
N ILE A 62 0.71 -18.47 7.96
CA ILE A 62 -0.53 -17.99 7.32
C ILE A 62 -0.79 -18.78 6.01
N GLY A 63 -1.92 -18.51 5.37
CA GLY A 63 -2.24 -19.00 4.03
C GLY A 63 -1.75 -18.06 2.91
N ALA A 64 -2.03 -18.46 1.67
CA ALA A 64 -1.66 -17.70 0.49
C ALA A 64 -2.56 -16.47 0.28
N GLY A 65 -2.05 -15.46 -0.44
CA GLY A 65 -2.78 -14.21 -0.67
C GLY A 65 -1.87 -13.05 -1.09
N PHE A 66 -2.47 -11.94 -1.49
CA PHE A 66 -1.77 -10.71 -1.89
C PHE A 66 -2.05 -9.55 -0.93
N SER A 67 -3.03 -9.71 -0.04
CA SER A 67 -3.41 -8.73 0.98
C SER A 67 -2.18 -8.27 1.76
N GLY A 68 -2.00 -6.94 1.85
CA GLY A 68 -1.05 -6.33 2.77
C GLY A 68 -1.59 -6.34 4.19
N PRO A 69 -0.72 -6.32 5.22
CA PRO A 69 -1.16 -6.18 6.59
C PRO A 69 -1.65 -4.75 6.87
N ALA A 70 -2.58 -4.62 7.82
CA ALA A 70 -2.93 -3.37 8.47
C ALA A 70 -2.61 -3.48 9.97
N VAL A 71 -2.01 -2.44 10.56
CA VAL A 71 -1.59 -2.44 11.95
C VAL A 71 -2.28 -1.31 12.69
N ALA A 72 -3.04 -1.63 13.74
CA ALA A 72 -3.76 -0.64 14.52
C ALA A 72 -3.97 -1.11 15.96
N GLY A 73 -3.77 -0.22 16.94
CA GLY A 73 -4.09 -0.50 18.34
C GLY A 73 -3.39 -1.76 18.90
N GLY A 74 -2.14 -2.00 18.51
CA GLY A 74 -1.37 -3.18 18.93
C GLY A 74 -1.78 -4.49 18.27
N ARG A 75 -2.54 -4.45 17.17
CA ARG A 75 -3.00 -5.63 16.41
C ARG A 75 -2.57 -5.53 14.96
N VAL A 76 -2.36 -6.68 14.33
CA VAL A 76 -2.10 -6.83 12.89
C VAL A 76 -3.28 -7.57 12.26
N PHE A 77 -3.88 -6.97 11.24
CA PHE A 77 -4.99 -7.54 10.47
C PHE A 77 -4.49 -7.92 9.08
N LEU A 78 -4.83 -9.12 8.62
CA LEU A 78 -4.40 -9.65 7.33
C LEU A 78 -5.48 -10.56 6.75
N MET A 79 -5.56 -10.66 5.43
CA MET A 79 -6.38 -11.68 4.77
C MET A 79 -5.52 -12.74 4.11
N ASP A 80 -6.00 -13.99 4.15
CA ASP A 80 -5.39 -15.11 3.43
C ASP A 80 -6.44 -16.10 2.90
N ARG A 81 -5.99 -17.12 2.17
CA ARG A 81 -6.81 -18.21 1.64
C ARG A 81 -6.23 -19.55 2.04
N ILE A 82 -7.12 -20.47 2.42
CA ILE A 82 -6.84 -21.88 2.65
C ILE A 82 -7.66 -22.69 1.66
N LEU A 83 -7.00 -23.54 0.87
CA LEU A 83 -7.68 -24.43 -0.07
C LEU A 83 -8.27 -25.64 0.66
N ASP A 84 -9.37 -26.17 0.11
CA ASP A 84 -9.92 -27.43 0.60
C ASP A 84 -8.93 -28.59 0.36
N GLU A 85 -9.03 -29.65 1.16
CA GLU A 85 -8.16 -30.82 1.02
C GLU A 85 -8.25 -31.42 -0.40
N GLY A 86 -7.09 -31.68 -1.00
CA GLY A 86 -6.99 -32.19 -2.38
C GLY A 86 -7.24 -31.14 -3.47
N ALA A 87 -7.66 -29.92 -3.12
CA ALA A 87 -7.67 -28.81 -4.07
C ALA A 87 -6.26 -28.26 -4.26
N SER A 88 -5.89 -28.03 -5.52
CA SER A 88 -4.69 -27.30 -5.88
C SER A 88 -5.14 -26.11 -6.69
N ALA A 89 -4.70 -24.90 -6.32
CA ALA A 89 -4.79 -23.76 -7.21
C ALA A 89 -4.14 -24.17 -8.54
N ASP A 90 -4.91 -24.15 -9.62
CA ASP A 90 -4.41 -24.55 -10.93
C ASP A 90 -3.59 -23.40 -11.51
N VAL A 91 -2.33 -23.29 -11.05
CA VAL A 91 -1.35 -22.38 -11.64
C VAL A 91 -0.80 -22.95 -12.97
N LYS A 92 -1.17 -24.18 -13.35
CA LYS A 92 -0.56 -24.88 -14.50
C LYS A 92 -1.16 -24.44 -15.83
N THR A 93 -2.43 -24.01 -15.89
CA THR A 93 -3.03 -23.49 -17.13
C THR A 93 -3.05 -21.96 -17.14
N GLN A 94 -1.98 -21.42 -17.71
CA GLN A 94 -1.59 -20.00 -17.80
C GLN A 94 -2.59 -19.07 -18.53
N TRP A 95 -3.78 -19.56 -18.92
CA TRP A 95 -4.82 -18.82 -19.66
C TRP A 95 -6.25 -19.33 -19.38
N ASN A 96 -6.46 -20.20 -18.38
CA ASN A 96 -7.81 -20.57 -17.97
C ASN A 96 -8.31 -19.50 -17.00
N TYR A 97 -9.17 -18.61 -17.49
CA TYR A 97 -9.46 -17.31 -16.87
C TYR A 97 -10.13 -17.36 -15.49
N ARG A 98 -10.51 -18.55 -14.99
CA ARG A 98 -11.26 -18.71 -13.75
C ARG A 98 -10.77 -19.94 -12.99
N ASP A 99 -9.93 -19.72 -11.98
CA ASP A 99 -9.68 -20.71 -10.91
C ASP A 99 -11.03 -21.11 -10.33
N LYS A 100 -11.42 -22.40 -10.33
CA LYS A 100 -12.68 -22.90 -9.74
C LYS A 100 -12.46 -23.69 -8.45
N THR A 101 -11.29 -23.54 -7.86
CA THR A 101 -10.96 -24.26 -6.62
C THR A 101 -11.82 -23.78 -5.48
N LYS A 102 -12.21 -24.74 -4.65
CA LYS A 102 -12.89 -24.47 -3.40
C LYS A 102 -11.86 -24.24 -2.31
N GLY A 103 -12.23 -23.37 -1.38
CA GLY A 103 -11.43 -23.02 -0.23
C GLY A 103 -12.17 -22.01 0.63
N GLN A 104 -11.44 -21.45 1.57
CA GLN A 104 -11.93 -20.44 2.50
C GLN A 104 -11.00 -19.24 2.46
N GLU A 105 -11.58 -18.05 2.30
CA GLU A 105 -10.87 -16.83 2.67
C GLU A 105 -10.97 -16.64 4.19
N ARG A 106 -9.93 -16.08 4.79
CA ARG A 106 -9.89 -15.76 6.21
C ARG A 106 -9.46 -14.33 6.44
N VAL A 107 -10.00 -13.72 7.48
CA VAL A 107 -9.48 -12.51 8.11
C VAL A 107 -8.82 -12.93 9.41
N LEU A 108 -7.54 -12.60 9.56
CA LEU A 108 -6.74 -12.90 10.73
C LEU A 108 -6.51 -11.61 11.53
N CYS A 109 -6.53 -11.72 12.85
CA CYS A 109 -6.02 -10.71 13.76
C CYS A 109 -4.93 -11.32 14.63
N LEU A 110 -3.73 -10.73 14.58
CA LEU A 110 -2.58 -11.14 15.35
C LEU A 110 -2.25 -10.06 16.38
N ASP A 111 -1.71 -10.46 17.51
CA ASP A 111 -1.08 -9.56 18.46
C ASP A 111 0.22 -9.01 17.84
N ALA A 112 0.35 -7.69 17.74
CA ALA A 112 1.52 -7.07 17.11
C ALA A 112 2.81 -7.35 17.90
N ALA A 113 2.71 -7.59 19.20
CA ALA A 113 3.87 -7.80 20.05
C ALA A 113 4.48 -9.22 19.93
N SER A 114 3.64 -10.22 19.72
CA SER A 114 4.04 -11.64 19.78
C SER A 114 3.77 -12.43 18.49
N GLY A 115 2.98 -11.88 17.56
CA GLY A 115 2.56 -12.58 16.34
C GLY A 115 1.45 -13.61 16.57
N LYS A 116 1.02 -13.84 17.82
CA LYS A 116 -0.02 -14.83 18.12
C LYS A 116 -1.34 -14.43 17.48
N VAL A 117 -1.98 -15.37 16.78
CA VAL A 117 -3.34 -15.20 16.27
C VAL A 117 -4.30 -15.05 17.47
N LEU A 118 -4.92 -13.88 17.59
CA LEU A 118 -5.90 -13.54 18.60
C LEU A 118 -7.29 -14.07 18.21
N TRP A 119 -7.65 -13.90 16.94
CA TRP A 119 -8.87 -14.45 16.36
C TRP A 119 -8.72 -14.68 14.86
N LYS A 120 -9.61 -15.52 14.30
CA LYS A 120 -9.81 -15.67 12.86
C LYS A 120 -11.29 -15.65 12.53
N TYR A 121 -11.65 -14.98 11.44
CA TYR A 121 -12.94 -15.15 10.77
C TYR A 121 -12.68 -15.86 9.44
N ALA A 122 -13.49 -16.86 9.08
CA ALA A 122 -13.31 -17.63 7.86
C ALA A 122 -14.67 -17.88 7.19
N TYR A 123 -14.70 -17.83 5.86
CA TYR A 123 -15.90 -18.11 5.08
C TYR A 123 -15.56 -18.90 3.82
N PRO A 124 -16.44 -19.82 3.38
CA PRO A 124 -16.28 -20.50 2.10
C PRO A 124 -16.24 -19.50 0.95
N CYS A 125 -15.23 -19.63 0.08
CA CYS A 125 -15.05 -18.77 -1.07
C CYS A 125 -14.46 -19.59 -2.22
N ALA A 126 -15.34 -20.03 -3.13
CA ALA A 126 -14.91 -20.60 -4.40
C ALA A 126 -14.48 -19.45 -5.31
N TYR A 127 -13.27 -19.55 -5.86
CA TYR A 127 -12.80 -18.53 -6.78
C TYR A 127 -13.42 -18.75 -8.16
N GLU A 128 -13.42 -17.67 -8.94
CA GLU A 128 -13.62 -17.68 -10.39
C GLU A 128 -12.70 -16.63 -11.06
N THR A 129 -11.48 -16.45 -10.55
CA THR A 129 -10.55 -15.39 -10.97
C THR A 129 -9.22 -15.96 -11.46
N ALA A 130 -8.47 -15.20 -12.25
CA ALA A 130 -7.05 -15.45 -12.46
C ALA A 130 -6.24 -15.11 -11.19
N TYR A 131 -5.02 -15.65 -11.08
CA TYR A 131 -4.13 -15.49 -9.91
C TYR A 131 -4.80 -15.90 -8.59
N GLY A 132 -5.40 -17.09 -8.52
CA GLY A 132 -6.22 -17.52 -7.39
C GLY A 132 -5.53 -17.77 -6.04
N SER A 133 -4.32 -17.26 -5.79
CA SER A 133 -3.60 -17.52 -4.54
C SER A 133 -4.34 -17.03 -3.29
N GLY A 134 -5.10 -15.94 -3.36
CA GLY A 134 -5.90 -15.47 -2.23
C GLY A 134 -6.36 -14.01 -2.34
N PRO A 135 -6.92 -13.45 -1.25
CA PRO A 135 -7.47 -12.10 -1.22
C PRO A 135 -6.37 -11.04 -1.42
N ARG A 136 -6.76 -9.86 -1.93
CA ARG A 136 -5.83 -8.81 -2.40
C ARG A 136 -5.98 -7.48 -1.66
N ALA A 137 -7.17 -7.13 -1.22
CA ALA A 137 -7.41 -5.89 -0.51
C ALA A 137 -6.74 -5.92 0.87
N THR A 138 -6.04 -4.85 1.23
CA THR A 138 -5.57 -4.63 2.60
C THR A 138 -6.78 -4.29 3.49
N PRO A 139 -6.92 -4.92 4.68
CA PRO A 139 -7.95 -4.54 5.65
C PRO A 139 -7.87 -3.05 6.02
N THR A 140 -9.02 -2.43 6.29
CA THR A 140 -9.09 -1.07 6.80
C THR A 140 -9.65 -1.09 8.22
N VAL A 141 -8.85 -0.64 9.18
CA VAL A 141 -9.22 -0.57 10.60
C VAL A 141 -9.62 0.86 10.94
N CYS A 142 -10.77 1.02 11.57
CA CYS A 142 -11.21 2.32 12.10
C CYS A 142 -11.93 2.10 13.43
N GLY A 143 -11.25 2.48 14.53
CA GLY A 143 -11.77 2.28 15.88
C GLY A 143 -11.99 0.80 16.21
N ASP A 144 -13.23 0.47 16.56
CA ASP A 144 -13.66 -0.88 16.95
C ASP A 144 -14.12 -1.74 15.76
N ARG A 145 -13.85 -1.31 14.51
CA ARG A 145 -14.22 -2.04 13.29
C ARG A 145 -13.03 -2.31 12.39
N VAL A 146 -13.09 -3.45 11.71
CA VAL A 146 -12.24 -3.79 10.56
C VAL A 146 -13.12 -4.09 9.35
N TYR A 147 -12.79 -3.46 8.22
CA TYR A 147 -13.47 -3.61 6.95
C TYR A 147 -12.58 -4.38 5.98
N THR A 148 -13.09 -5.45 5.39
CA THR A 148 -12.33 -6.31 4.48
C THR A 148 -13.11 -6.62 3.22
N LEU A 149 -12.43 -6.68 2.07
CA LEU A 149 -13.01 -7.03 0.79
C LEU A 149 -12.32 -8.27 0.21
N GLY A 150 -13.09 -9.36 0.10
CA GLY A 150 -12.65 -10.63 -0.49
C GLY A 150 -12.55 -10.56 -2.02
N ALA A 151 -11.83 -11.52 -2.63
CA ALA A 151 -11.59 -11.52 -4.07
C ALA A 151 -12.88 -11.66 -4.91
N MET A 152 -13.93 -12.23 -4.32
CA MET A 152 -15.23 -12.48 -4.96
C MET A 152 -16.31 -11.44 -4.60
N GLY A 153 -15.91 -10.31 -4.01
CA GLY A 153 -16.81 -9.20 -3.69
C GLY A 153 -17.47 -9.29 -2.32
N ASP A 154 -16.99 -10.20 -1.46
CA ASP A 154 -17.45 -10.34 -0.06
C ASP A 154 -16.88 -9.20 0.80
N LEU A 155 -17.71 -8.21 1.09
CA LEU A 155 -17.41 -7.08 1.95
C LEU A 155 -17.89 -7.37 3.38
N TRP A 156 -16.96 -7.39 4.32
CA TRP A 156 -17.24 -7.63 5.73
C TRP A 156 -16.93 -6.41 6.58
N CYS A 157 -17.79 -6.17 7.56
CA CYS A 157 -17.48 -5.35 8.72
C CYS A 157 -17.46 -6.25 9.95
N LEU A 158 -16.29 -6.35 10.57
CA LEU A 158 -16.08 -7.16 11.76
C LEU A 158 -15.73 -6.27 12.95
N ASP A 159 -16.08 -6.73 14.15
CA ASP A 159 -15.56 -6.18 15.39
C ASP A 159 -14.05 -6.42 15.47
N SER A 160 -13.26 -5.36 15.66
CA SER A 160 -11.79 -5.44 15.58
C SER A 160 -11.18 -6.24 16.74
N ALA A 161 -11.87 -6.33 17.87
CA ALA A 161 -11.38 -7.03 19.06
C ALA A 161 -11.63 -8.54 19.00
N THR A 162 -12.77 -8.96 18.45
CA THR A 162 -13.29 -10.33 18.52
C THR A 162 -13.39 -11.05 17.17
N GLY A 163 -13.41 -10.31 16.06
CA GLY A 163 -13.66 -10.85 14.72
C GLY A 163 -15.14 -11.19 14.45
N GLY A 164 -16.05 -10.82 15.35
CA GLY A 164 -17.48 -11.03 15.18
C GLY A 164 -18.03 -10.21 14.02
N VAL A 165 -18.88 -10.81 13.19
CA VAL A 165 -19.53 -10.13 12.07
C VAL A 165 -20.54 -9.10 12.59
N VAL A 166 -20.36 -7.84 12.21
CA VAL A 166 -21.30 -6.75 12.50
C VAL A 166 -22.32 -6.64 11.36
N TRP A 167 -21.82 -6.60 10.12
CA TRP A 167 -22.64 -6.67 8.91
C TRP A 167 -21.80 -7.19 7.74
N GLN A 168 -22.48 -7.58 6.67
CA GLN A 168 -21.84 -8.09 5.44
C GLN A 168 -22.62 -7.65 4.19
N LYS A 169 -21.91 -7.66 3.06
CA LYS A 169 -22.46 -7.44 1.71
C LYS A 169 -21.66 -8.28 0.72
N ASN A 170 -22.28 -8.73 -0.35
CA ASN A 170 -21.59 -9.35 -1.48
C ASN A 170 -21.92 -8.56 -2.76
N PHE A 171 -20.93 -7.98 -3.43
CA PHE A 171 -21.16 -7.11 -4.59
C PHE A 171 -21.81 -7.84 -5.77
N VAL A 172 -21.49 -9.11 -6.00
CA VAL A 172 -22.11 -9.88 -7.09
C VAL A 172 -23.58 -10.10 -6.81
N ARG A 173 -23.92 -10.55 -5.60
CA ARG A 173 -25.30 -10.86 -5.19
C ARG A 173 -26.15 -9.61 -4.97
N ASP A 174 -25.62 -8.62 -4.26
CA ASP A 174 -26.38 -7.48 -3.76
C ASP A 174 -26.35 -6.27 -4.70
N ASN A 175 -25.38 -6.23 -5.63
CA ASN A 175 -25.16 -5.12 -6.55
C ASN A 175 -25.13 -5.53 -8.03
N HIS A 176 -25.25 -6.83 -8.34
CA HIS A 176 -25.12 -7.36 -9.70
C HIS A 176 -23.82 -6.94 -10.38
N ALA A 177 -22.74 -6.81 -9.59
CA ALA A 177 -21.41 -6.52 -10.11
C ALA A 177 -20.82 -7.79 -10.76
N ASP A 178 -20.07 -7.59 -11.83
CA ASP A 178 -19.25 -8.65 -12.41
C ASP A 178 -17.98 -8.86 -11.57
N VAL A 179 -17.54 -10.12 -11.46
CA VAL A 179 -16.26 -10.43 -10.82
C VAL A 179 -15.14 -10.03 -11.78
N PRO A 180 -14.23 -9.11 -11.40
CA PRO A 180 -13.10 -8.72 -12.24
C PRO A 180 -12.19 -9.91 -12.54
N LEU A 181 -11.46 -9.86 -13.66
CA LEU A 181 -10.59 -10.97 -14.08
C LEU A 181 -9.61 -11.39 -12.98
N TYR A 182 -9.05 -10.44 -12.23
CA TYR A 182 -8.13 -10.70 -11.12
C TYR A 182 -8.78 -10.58 -9.74
N GLY A 183 -10.12 -10.58 -9.67
CA GLY A 183 -10.89 -10.42 -8.43
C GLY A 183 -10.89 -8.99 -7.89
N PHE A 184 -11.78 -8.72 -6.94
CA PHE A 184 -11.82 -7.41 -6.26
C PHE A 184 -10.55 -7.21 -5.42
N ALA A 185 -9.92 -6.05 -5.57
CA ALA A 185 -8.62 -5.75 -4.93
C ALA A 185 -8.56 -4.39 -4.20
N SER A 186 -9.51 -3.48 -4.45
CA SER A 186 -9.48 -2.13 -3.89
C SER A 186 -9.76 -2.13 -2.40
N ALA A 187 -8.77 -1.76 -1.58
CA ALA A 187 -8.92 -1.62 -0.14
C ALA A 187 -10.03 -0.60 0.20
N PRO A 188 -11.03 -0.96 1.04
CA PRO A 188 -12.09 -0.03 1.45
C PRO A 188 -11.51 1.24 2.09
N LEU A 189 -12.18 2.38 1.91
CA LEU A 189 -11.76 3.66 2.50
C LEU A 189 -12.79 4.15 3.50
N VAL A 190 -12.37 4.61 4.67
CA VAL A 190 -13.27 5.23 5.66
C VAL A 190 -13.14 6.76 5.64
N ASP A 191 -14.26 7.46 5.58
CA ASP A 191 -14.37 8.91 5.74
C ASP A 191 -15.56 9.28 6.64
N GLY A 192 -15.28 9.64 7.90
CA GLY A 192 -16.34 9.83 8.90
C GLY A 192 -17.17 8.55 9.03
N ASP A 193 -18.48 8.65 8.81
CA ASP A 193 -19.39 7.50 8.83
C ASP A 193 -19.57 6.80 7.47
N ARG A 194 -18.77 7.17 6.47
CA ARG A 194 -18.80 6.57 5.14
C ARG A 194 -17.73 5.50 4.98
N LEU A 195 -18.11 4.39 4.38
CA LEU A 195 -17.22 3.39 3.83
C LEU A 195 -17.31 3.43 2.31
N ILE A 196 -16.23 3.81 1.64
CA ILE A 196 -16.14 3.96 0.19
C ILE A 196 -15.50 2.71 -0.41
N VAL A 197 -16.14 2.16 -1.44
CA VAL A 197 -15.74 0.92 -2.12
C VAL A 197 -15.84 1.06 -3.64
N MET A 198 -14.89 0.44 -4.36
CA MET A 198 -14.92 0.30 -5.81
C MET A 198 -15.71 -0.96 -6.17
N VAL A 199 -16.74 -0.83 -6.99
CA VAL A 199 -17.67 -1.93 -7.32
C VAL A 199 -17.69 -2.20 -8.82
N GLY A 200 -17.62 -1.16 -9.65
CA GLY A 200 -17.73 -1.29 -11.11
C GLY A 200 -19.19 -1.43 -11.58
N GLY A 201 -19.41 -1.26 -12.88
CA GLY A 201 -20.75 -1.34 -13.48
C GLY A 201 -21.40 0.02 -13.73
N GLN A 202 -22.60 -0.01 -14.33
CA GLN A 202 -23.35 1.17 -14.75
C GLN A 202 -23.96 1.90 -13.55
N GLY A 203 -23.62 3.18 -13.38
CA GLY A 203 -24.13 4.03 -12.29
C GLY A 203 -23.66 3.62 -10.88
N GLN A 204 -22.71 2.71 -10.76
CA GLN A 204 -22.22 2.19 -9.49
C GLN A 204 -20.72 1.84 -9.51
N ALA A 205 -19.93 2.52 -10.34
CA ALA A 205 -18.47 2.33 -10.37
C ALA A 205 -17.86 2.45 -8.96
N VAL A 206 -18.35 3.41 -8.18
CA VAL A 206 -18.00 3.64 -6.78
C VAL A 206 -19.27 3.78 -5.93
N MET A 207 -19.18 3.33 -4.68
CA MET A 207 -20.27 3.45 -3.71
C MET A 207 -19.77 3.99 -2.38
N ALA A 208 -20.62 4.75 -1.68
CA ALA A 208 -20.48 4.98 -0.26
C ALA A 208 -21.57 4.23 0.50
N LEU A 209 -21.15 3.53 1.54
CA LEU A 209 -22.00 2.84 2.50
C LEU A 209 -21.90 3.54 3.85
N ASP A 210 -22.96 3.46 4.65
CA ASP A 210 -22.92 3.73 6.07
C ASP A 210 -22.03 2.66 6.71
N ARG A 211 -20.91 3.07 7.30
CA ARG A 211 -19.89 2.14 7.79
C ARG A 211 -20.39 1.27 8.95
N HIS A 212 -21.42 1.70 9.67
CA HIS A 212 -21.94 0.99 10.84
C HIS A 212 -22.99 -0.05 10.47
N THR A 213 -23.68 0.12 9.34
CA THR A 213 -24.82 -0.72 8.94
C THR A 213 -24.65 -1.40 7.58
N GLY A 214 -23.71 -0.95 6.75
CA GLY A 214 -23.54 -1.42 5.37
C GLY A 214 -24.62 -0.93 4.40
N ARG A 215 -25.54 -0.06 4.86
CA ARG A 215 -26.58 0.54 4.03
C ARG A 215 -25.97 1.50 3.02
N GLU A 216 -26.44 1.44 1.79
CA GLU A 216 -26.04 2.39 0.75
C GLU A 216 -26.41 3.84 1.12
N LEU A 217 -25.45 4.75 0.96
CA LEU A 217 -25.66 6.19 1.07
C LEU A 217 -25.79 6.80 -0.33
N TRP A 218 -24.88 6.42 -1.24
CA TRP A 218 -24.92 6.79 -2.65
C TRP A 218 -24.12 5.81 -3.51
N LYS A 219 -24.42 5.82 -4.81
CA LYS A 219 -23.68 5.15 -5.89
C LYS A 219 -23.39 6.18 -6.98
N ALA A 220 -22.23 6.05 -7.62
CA ALA A 220 -21.83 7.00 -8.65
C ALA A 220 -20.89 6.37 -9.70
N GLY A 221 -20.84 7.05 -10.85
CA GLY A 221 -19.95 6.73 -11.95
C GLY A 221 -20.35 5.47 -12.72
N THR A 222 -19.81 5.35 -13.92
CA THR A 222 -19.94 4.15 -14.76
C THR A 222 -18.54 3.67 -15.12
N ALA A 223 -18.30 2.37 -14.93
CA ALA A 223 -17.07 1.74 -15.34
C ALA A 223 -17.33 0.33 -15.86
N SER A 224 -16.58 -0.07 -16.89
CA SER A 224 -16.54 -1.44 -17.41
C SER A 224 -16.11 -2.44 -16.33
N GLU A 225 -15.13 -2.05 -15.52
CA GLU A 225 -14.64 -2.78 -14.34
C GLU A 225 -14.23 -1.78 -13.23
N PRO A 226 -14.23 -2.19 -11.94
CA PRO A 226 -13.81 -1.32 -10.84
C PRO A 226 -12.34 -0.90 -10.92
N GLY A 227 -11.51 -1.60 -11.70
CA GLY A 227 -10.06 -1.53 -11.61
C GLY A 227 -9.54 -2.23 -10.35
N TYR A 228 -8.26 -2.03 -10.04
CA TYR A 228 -7.59 -2.66 -8.90
C TYR A 228 -6.96 -1.62 -7.94
N SER A 229 -7.16 -0.34 -8.23
CA SER A 229 -6.60 0.78 -7.50
C SER A 229 -7.40 1.06 -6.23
N ALA A 230 -6.70 1.36 -5.14
CA ALA A 230 -7.34 1.78 -3.91
C ALA A 230 -7.79 3.26 -4.04
N PRO A 231 -9.03 3.61 -3.68
CA PRO A 231 -9.47 5.00 -3.67
C PRO A 231 -8.72 5.79 -2.59
N LEU A 232 -8.64 7.12 -2.76
CA LEU A 232 -8.06 8.03 -1.77
C LEU A 232 -8.81 9.35 -1.73
N ILE A 233 -8.66 10.10 -0.64
CA ILE A 233 -9.22 11.45 -0.50
C ILE A 233 -8.08 12.45 -0.49
N ARG A 234 -8.21 13.51 -1.29
CA ARG A 234 -7.24 14.61 -1.30
C ARG A 234 -7.90 15.95 -1.53
N THR A 235 -7.24 16.99 -1.04
CA THR A 235 -7.56 18.38 -1.38
C THR A 235 -6.72 18.76 -2.58
N LEU A 236 -7.37 18.89 -3.74
CA LEU A 236 -6.74 19.31 -4.99
C LEU A 236 -7.34 20.64 -5.40
N ALA A 237 -6.48 21.62 -5.67
CA ALA A 237 -6.85 22.99 -6.01
C ALA A 237 -7.88 23.60 -5.04
N GLY A 238 -7.72 23.34 -3.75
CA GLY A 238 -8.60 23.85 -2.68
C GLY A 238 -9.90 23.05 -2.46
N LYS A 239 -10.17 22.01 -3.26
CA LYS A 239 -11.37 21.16 -3.12
C LYS A 239 -11.01 19.78 -2.58
N ARG A 240 -11.53 19.44 -1.40
CA ARG A 240 -11.48 18.07 -0.85
C ARG A 240 -12.42 17.18 -1.65
N GLN A 241 -11.89 16.07 -2.16
CA GLN A 241 -12.62 15.17 -3.04
C GLN A 241 -12.11 13.74 -2.95
N LEU A 242 -12.98 12.80 -3.31
CA LEU A 242 -12.61 11.43 -3.58
C LEU A 242 -11.91 11.36 -4.94
N VAL A 243 -10.79 10.65 -5.02
CA VAL A 243 -10.08 10.36 -6.26
C VAL A 243 -10.08 8.85 -6.46
N VAL A 244 -10.52 8.42 -7.63
CA VAL A 244 -10.55 7.00 -8.01
C VAL A 244 -9.91 6.80 -9.38
N TRP A 245 -9.40 5.60 -9.60
CA TRP A 245 -9.00 5.13 -10.92
C TRP A 245 -9.66 3.78 -11.18
N HIS A 246 -10.65 3.79 -12.06
CA HIS A 246 -11.32 2.59 -12.55
C HIS A 246 -10.82 2.25 -13.96
N ALA A 247 -11.35 1.18 -14.56
CA ALA A 247 -10.84 0.65 -15.82
C ALA A 247 -10.91 1.60 -17.02
N ASP A 248 -11.74 2.66 -16.97
CA ASP A 248 -11.99 3.55 -18.10
C ASP A 248 -11.43 4.97 -17.90
N ALA A 249 -11.31 5.43 -16.65
CA ALA A 249 -10.95 6.81 -16.35
C ALA A 249 -10.39 7.00 -14.93
N LEU A 250 -9.64 8.09 -14.78
CA LEU A 250 -9.44 8.76 -13.50
C LEU A 250 -10.62 9.69 -13.28
N ALA A 251 -11.19 9.68 -12.08
CA ALA A 251 -12.34 10.52 -11.76
C ALA A 251 -12.28 11.06 -10.33
N GLY A 252 -12.89 12.22 -10.15
CA GLY A 252 -13.09 12.87 -8.86
C GLY A 252 -14.55 12.95 -8.48
N PHE A 253 -14.88 12.74 -7.20
CA PHE A 253 -16.25 12.76 -6.70
C PHE A 253 -16.39 13.58 -5.40
N GLU A 254 -17.55 14.19 -5.21
CA GLU A 254 -17.97 14.73 -3.92
C GLU A 254 -18.24 13.60 -2.94
N LEU A 255 -17.75 13.76 -1.71
CA LEU A 255 -17.85 12.71 -0.69
C LEU A 255 -19.26 12.54 -0.13
N ASP A 256 -20.02 13.62 -0.05
CA ASP A 256 -21.36 13.60 0.54
C ASP A 256 -22.42 13.07 -0.41
N SER A 257 -22.32 13.39 -1.70
CA SER A 257 -23.36 13.14 -2.70
C SER A 257 -22.98 12.08 -3.74
N GLY A 258 -21.69 11.77 -3.89
CA GLY A 258 -21.19 10.97 -5.01
C GLY A 258 -21.23 11.72 -6.35
N LYS A 259 -21.51 13.03 -6.37
CA LYS A 259 -21.53 13.80 -7.62
C LYS A 259 -20.13 13.83 -8.24
N GLU A 260 -20.03 13.44 -9.50
CA GLU A 260 -18.79 13.54 -10.27
C GLU A 260 -18.36 15.01 -10.42
N LEU A 261 -17.08 15.26 -10.19
CA LEU A 261 -16.45 16.56 -10.27
C LEU A 261 -15.67 16.75 -11.56
N TRP A 262 -14.98 15.72 -11.99
CA TRP A 262 -14.21 15.66 -13.22
C TRP A 262 -13.98 14.19 -13.57
N SER A 263 -13.73 13.93 -14.85
CA SER A 263 -13.33 12.63 -15.35
C SER A 263 -12.35 12.80 -16.51
N VAL A 264 -11.22 12.12 -16.44
CA VAL A 264 -10.21 12.10 -17.49
C VAL A 264 -10.15 10.69 -18.07
N PRO A 265 -10.59 10.48 -19.33
CA PRO A 265 -10.53 9.19 -19.98
C PRO A 265 -9.11 8.63 -20.03
N HIS A 266 -8.94 7.47 -19.40
CA HIS A 266 -7.69 6.73 -19.38
C HIS A 266 -8.01 5.23 -19.34
N PRO A 267 -8.59 4.68 -20.43
CA PRO A 267 -8.96 3.28 -20.47
C PRO A 267 -7.73 2.41 -20.41
N VAL A 268 -7.78 1.38 -19.56
CA VAL A 268 -6.68 0.46 -19.33
C VAL A 268 -7.03 -0.96 -19.80
N THR A 269 -6.09 -1.58 -20.51
CA THR A 269 -6.26 -2.93 -21.02
C THR A 269 -6.47 -3.93 -19.87
N ALA A 270 -7.51 -4.77 -20.00
CA ALA A 270 -7.93 -5.77 -18.99
C ALA A 270 -8.20 -5.20 -17.58
N GLY A 271 -8.61 -3.93 -17.51
CA GLY A 271 -8.95 -3.28 -16.24
C GLY A 271 -7.76 -3.02 -15.32
N ILE A 272 -6.51 -3.16 -15.79
CA ILE A 272 -5.26 -3.14 -14.99
C ILE A 272 -4.88 -1.70 -14.54
N ALA A 273 -5.81 -1.04 -13.86
CA ALA A 273 -5.60 0.20 -13.11
C ALA A 273 -5.16 -0.18 -11.69
N ILE A 274 -3.89 -0.52 -11.50
CA ILE A 274 -3.36 -1.03 -10.23
C ILE A 274 -2.80 0.11 -9.35
N SER A 275 -2.01 1.03 -9.92
CA SER A 275 -1.35 2.09 -9.14
C SER A 275 -2.38 2.90 -8.37
N THR A 276 -2.16 3.10 -7.08
CA THR A 276 -2.86 4.18 -6.37
C THR A 276 -2.35 5.50 -6.93
N PRO A 277 -3.20 6.51 -7.18
CA PRO A 277 -2.71 7.80 -7.67
C PRO A 277 -1.72 8.45 -6.70
N ALA A 278 -0.52 8.76 -7.19
CA ALA A 278 0.49 9.47 -6.42
C ALA A 278 0.25 10.97 -6.50
N ILE A 279 0.21 11.67 -5.37
CA ILE A 279 -0.17 13.09 -5.33
C ILE A 279 0.86 13.92 -4.56
N GLU A 280 1.30 15.01 -5.19
CA GLU A 280 2.14 16.05 -4.60
C GLU A 280 1.56 17.42 -4.96
N GLY A 281 1.20 18.20 -3.93
CA GLY A 281 0.48 19.46 -4.12
C GLY A 281 -0.82 19.26 -4.92
N ASN A 282 -0.88 19.88 -6.09
CA ASN A 282 -2.02 19.80 -7.02
C ASN A 282 -1.72 18.94 -8.26
N ARG A 283 -0.75 18.03 -8.18
CA ARG A 283 -0.39 17.13 -9.27
C ARG A 283 -0.68 15.69 -8.89
N LEU A 284 -1.10 14.91 -9.88
CA LEU A 284 -1.45 13.51 -9.73
C LEU A 284 -0.77 12.69 -10.83
N ALA A 285 -0.07 11.64 -10.44
CA ALA A 285 0.57 10.70 -11.36
C ALA A 285 0.01 9.28 -11.18
N VAL A 286 -0.18 8.58 -12.30
CA VAL A 286 -0.45 7.13 -12.34
C VAL A 286 0.39 6.47 -13.42
N SER A 287 0.50 5.14 -13.36
CA SER A 287 1.04 4.33 -14.46
C SER A 287 0.34 2.98 -14.52
N SER A 288 0.13 2.46 -15.74
CA SER A 288 -0.40 1.11 -16.01
C SER A 288 0.53 0.32 -16.93
N GLN A 289 0.31 -0.99 -17.02
CA GLN A 289 1.18 -1.91 -17.76
C GLN A 289 1.19 -1.61 -19.27
N TYR A 290 0.04 -1.29 -19.85
CA TYR A 290 -0.10 -1.17 -21.30
C TYR A 290 -0.18 0.27 -21.77
N GLU A 291 -0.67 1.19 -20.93
CA GLU A 291 -0.88 2.59 -21.28
C GLU A 291 0.19 3.53 -20.72
N GLY A 292 1.07 3.03 -19.85
CA GLY A 292 2.19 3.78 -19.30
C GLY A 292 1.75 4.87 -18.32
N ALA A 293 2.64 5.85 -18.08
CA ALA A 293 2.43 6.90 -17.10
C ALA A 293 1.58 8.08 -17.60
N LEU A 294 0.84 8.72 -16.71
CA LEU A 294 0.02 9.91 -16.95
C LEU A 294 0.23 10.91 -15.81
N MET A 295 0.32 12.20 -16.12
CA MET A 295 0.36 13.29 -15.15
C MET A 295 -0.77 14.29 -15.37
N LEU A 296 -1.49 14.57 -14.29
CA LEU A 296 -2.54 15.58 -14.23
C LEU A 296 -2.12 16.74 -13.32
N GLU A 297 -2.56 17.95 -13.66
CA GLU A 297 -2.42 19.14 -12.82
C GLU A 297 -3.79 19.79 -12.59
N PHE A 298 -4.11 20.03 -11.32
CA PHE A 298 -5.34 20.68 -10.89
C PHE A 298 -5.10 22.17 -10.66
N ARG A 299 -5.98 23.02 -11.21
CA ARG A 299 -5.91 24.47 -11.07
C ARG A 299 -7.17 25.01 -10.39
N SER A 300 -7.00 25.98 -9.50
CA SER A 300 -8.14 26.59 -8.81
C SER A 300 -9.09 27.23 -9.82
N GLY A 301 -10.39 26.98 -9.66
CA GLY A 301 -11.44 27.48 -10.55
C GLY A 301 -11.61 26.74 -11.88
N ALA A 302 -10.74 25.77 -12.23
CA ALA A 302 -10.92 24.93 -13.40
C ALA A 302 -11.94 23.81 -13.11
N ALA A 303 -12.80 23.51 -14.09
CA ALA A 303 -13.76 22.41 -13.99
C ALA A 303 -13.08 21.04 -14.14
N GLU A 304 -12.06 20.95 -15.00
CA GLU A 304 -11.30 19.73 -15.28
C GLU A 304 -9.81 19.95 -15.01
N PRO A 305 -9.07 18.90 -14.62
CA PRO A 305 -7.61 18.97 -14.56
C PRO A 305 -6.99 19.04 -15.96
N ASN A 306 -5.80 19.63 -16.04
CA ASN A 306 -4.98 19.60 -17.24
C ASN A 306 -4.20 18.29 -17.30
N VAL A 307 -4.23 17.61 -18.45
CA VAL A 307 -3.25 16.57 -18.76
C VAL A 307 -1.93 17.26 -19.12
N LEU A 308 -0.93 17.22 -18.23
CA LEU A 308 0.39 17.80 -18.51
C LEU A 308 1.11 17.00 -19.57
N TRP A 309 1.11 15.69 -19.40
CA TRP A 309 1.63 14.74 -20.37
C TRP A 309 1.03 13.36 -20.11
N LYS A 310 0.99 12.58 -21.17
CA LYS A 310 0.61 11.17 -21.15
C LYS A 310 1.68 10.41 -21.92
N ALA A 311 2.20 9.35 -21.34
CA ALA A 311 3.07 8.44 -22.04
C ALA A 311 2.28 7.87 -23.22
N SER A 312 2.71 8.19 -24.44
CA SER A 312 2.00 7.73 -25.63
C SER A 312 2.38 6.28 -25.89
N ALA A 313 1.44 5.37 -25.64
CA ALA A 313 1.43 4.02 -26.16
C ALA A 313 1.10 4.01 -27.67
N GLY A 314 1.56 5.01 -28.45
CA GLY A 314 1.57 4.90 -29.91
C GLY A 314 2.15 3.54 -30.28
N THR A 315 1.70 2.92 -31.37
CA THR A 315 1.97 1.59 -31.99
C THR A 315 3.24 0.76 -31.66
N VAL A 316 4.17 1.33 -30.90
CA VAL A 316 5.27 0.81 -30.11
C VAL A 316 4.87 -0.42 -29.26
N PRO A 317 5.37 -1.62 -29.58
CA PRO A 317 5.16 -2.83 -28.80
C PRO A 317 5.63 -2.68 -27.34
N GLU A 318 5.08 -3.49 -26.43
CA GLU A 318 5.42 -3.61 -24.98
C GLU A 318 6.94 -3.58 -24.67
N ARG A 319 7.78 -3.97 -25.64
CA ARG A 319 9.26 -4.03 -25.57
C ARG A 319 9.99 -2.72 -25.93
N GLN A 320 9.28 -1.68 -26.36
CA GLN A 320 9.85 -0.45 -26.89
C GLN A 320 9.56 0.82 -26.05
N TRP A 321 9.05 0.69 -24.81
CA TRP A 321 9.07 1.75 -23.76
C TRP A 321 10.49 2.30 -23.46
N LYS A 322 11.52 1.76 -24.11
CA LYS A 322 12.94 2.15 -24.02
C LYS A 322 13.24 3.63 -24.33
N LYS A 323 12.31 4.41 -24.89
CA LYS A 323 12.58 5.79 -25.34
C LYS A 323 11.67 6.89 -24.75
N ALA A 324 10.56 6.56 -24.09
CA ALA A 324 9.70 7.56 -23.41
C ALA A 324 8.87 6.90 -22.29
N GLY A 325 8.74 7.56 -21.14
CA GLY A 325 7.91 7.09 -20.00
C GLY A 325 8.39 5.80 -19.33
N PHE A 326 7.50 5.17 -18.55
CA PHE A 326 7.58 3.79 -18.08
C PHE A 326 6.17 3.25 -17.79
N ASN A 327 6.07 1.93 -17.62
CA ASN A 327 4.82 1.21 -17.40
C ASN A 327 4.93 0.30 -16.17
N THR A 328 4.27 0.65 -15.06
CA THR A 328 4.19 -0.21 -13.87
C THR A 328 3.21 -1.34 -14.09
N THR A 329 3.37 -2.44 -13.36
CA THR A 329 2.36 -3.51 -13.28
C THR A 329 1.80 -3.58 -11.87
N MET A 330 2.43 -4.33 -10.96
CA MET A 330 1.92 -4.51 -9.58
C MET A 330 2.41 -3.44 -8.60
N SER A 331 2.74 -2.23 -9.07
CA SER A 331 3.35 -1.17 -8.26
C SER A 331 2.57 0.14 -8.32
N THR A 332 2.69 0.92 -7.26
CA THR A 332 2.29 2.32 -7.23
C THR A 332 3.51 3.20 -7.56
N VAL A 333 3.32 4.22 -8.39
CA VAL A 333 4.37 5.23 -8.64
C VAL A 333 4.53 6.15 -7.42
N LEU A 334 5.69 6.77 -7.27
CA LEU A 334 5.95 7.81 -6.27
C LEU A 334 6.10 9.15 -6.99
N LEU A 335 5.40 10.18 -6.53
CA LEU A 335 5.63 11.56 -6.93
C LEU A 335 6.34 12.27 -5.77
N LEU A 336 7.59 12.67 -6.01
CA LEU A 336 8.47 13.26 -4.99
C LEU A 336 9.35 14.34 -5.61
N ASP A 337 9.32 15.53 -5.03
CA ASP A 337 10.10 16.70 -5.44
C ASP A 337 9.96 17.01 -6.94
N GLY A 338 8.72 16.98 -7.45
CA GLY A 338 8.41 17.23 -8.85
C GLY A 338 8.83 16.13 -9.83
N HIS A 339 9.21 14.93 -9.35
CA HIS A 339 9.64 13.81 -10.19
C HIS A 339 8.82 12.54 -9.92
N VAL A 340 8.61 11.75 -10.97
CA VAL A 340 7.89 10.46 -10.87
C VAL A 340 8.89 9.32 -10.83
N TYR A 341 8.85 8.53 -9.76
CA TYR A 341 9.65 7.32 -9.59
C TYR A 341 8.77 6.07 -9.66
N GLY A 342 9.30 4.99 -10.22
CA GLY A 342 8.61 3.70 -10.21
C GLY A 342 9.41 2.63 -10.95
N VAL A 343 8.85 1.42 -11.03
CA VAL A 343 9.48 0.29 -11.72
C VAL A 343 8.70 -0.08 -12.98
N SER A 344 9.41 -0.20 -14.09
CA SER A 344 8.84 -0.66 -15.35
C SER A 344 8.60 -2.16 -15.31
N LEU A 345 7.71 -2.65 -16.17
CA LEU A 345 7.40 -4.06 -16.36
C LEU A 345 8.63 -4.99 -16.40
N TYR A 346 9.74 -4.55 -16.97
CA TYR A 346 10.97 -5.33 -17.12
C TYR A 346 12.06 -4.99 -16.07
N GLY A 347 11.67 -4.47 -14.91
CA GLY A 347 12.57 -4.25 -13.76
C GLY A 347 13.35 -2.96 -13.76
N GLU A 348 13.25 -2.16 -14.82
CA GLU A 348 13.85 -0.83 -14.90
C GLU A 348 13.18 0.10 -13.90
N THR A 349 13.87 0.39 -12.79
CA THR A 349 13.50 1.49 -11.91
C THR A 349 13.82 2.79 -12.64
N CYS A 350 12.86 3.69 -12.73
CA CYS A 350 12.92 4.89 -13.55
C CYS A 350 12.65 6.13 -12.70
N CYS A 351 13.26 7.24 -13.11
CA CYS A 351 12.86 8.60 -12.75
C CYS A 351 12.39 9.32 -14.01
N LEU A 352 11.22 9.94 -13.94
CA LEU A 352 10.72 10.87 -14.94
C LEU A 352 10.69 12.29 -14.37
N ASP A 353 11.02 13.25 -15.22
CA ASP A 353 10.76 14.66 -14.98
C ASP A 353 9.23 14.88 -14.93
N GLY A 354 8.72 15.49 -13.85
CA GLY A 354 7.28 15.61 -13.63
C GLY A 354 6.59 16.66 -14.52
N ASP A 355 7.33 17.58 -15.12
CA ASP A 355 6.79 18.58 -16.04
C ASP A 355 6.66 18.05 -17.47
N THR A 356 7.57 17.17 -17.89
CA THR A 356 7.71 16.74 -19.29
C THR A 356 7.46 15.24 -19.51
N GLY A 357 7.48 14.42 -18.46
CA GLY A 357 7.38 12.96 -18.55
C GLY A 357 8.62 12.29 -19.17
N ARG A 358 9.69 13.07 -19.40
CA ARG A 358 10.94 12.54 -19.98
C ARG A 358 11.69 11.73 -18.94
N ARG A 359 12.22 10.59 -19.36
CA ARG A 359 13.06 9.74 -18.50
C ARG A 359 14.37 10.45 -18.21
N VAL A 360 14.65 10.67 -16.92
CA VAL A 360 15.87 11.29 -16.40
C VAL A 360 16.96 10.23 -16.24
N TRP A 361 16.63 9.11 -15.58
CA TRP A 361 17.52 7.97 -15.44
C TRP A 361 16.74 6.66 -15.33
N THR A 362 17.49 5.55 -15.47
CA THR A 362 17.00 4.21 -15.18
C THR A 362 18.09 3.35 -14.55
N THR A 363 17.71 2.40 -13.70
CA THR A 363 18.60 1.42 -13.09
C THR A 363 17.88 0.08 -12.85
N LEU A 364 18.65 -1.00 -12.82
CA LEU A 364 18.20 -2.34 -12.42
C LEU A 364 18.63 -2.69 -10.99
N GLN A 365 19.28 -1.78 -10.27
CA GLN A 365 19.84 -2.05 -8.94
C GLN A 365 18.79 -2.54 -7.91
N PRO A 366 17.59 -1.94 -7.79
CA PRO A 366 16.59 -2.38 -6.82
C PRO A 366 15.95 -3.73 -7.14
N THR A 367 16.03 -4.16 -8.40
CA THR A 367 15.41 -5.38 -8.93
C THR A 367 16.46 -6.46 -9.08
N SER A 368 17.01 -6.67 -10.29
CA SER A 368 17.99 -7.71 -10.60
C SER A 368 19.42 -7.41 -10.14
N GLY A 369 19.59 -6.57 -9.11
CA GLY A 369 20.90 -6.18 -8.57
C GLY A 369 21.81 -5.47 -9.56
N GLY A 370 21.23 -4.82 -10.59
CA GLY A 370 21.99 -4.12 -11.63
C GLY A 370 22.38 -5.00 -12.83
N THR A 371 21.94 -6.26 -12.88
CA THR A 371 22.38 -7.24 -13.87
C THR A 371 21.29 -7.62 -14.87
N GLU A 372 21.68 -8.08 -16.06
CA GLU A 372 20.79 -8.74 -17.01
C GLU A 372 20.76 -10.26 -16.72
N PRO A 373 19.69 -11.00 -17.07
CA PRO A 373 18.51 -10.53 -17.80
C PRO A 373 17.53 -9.76 -16.91
N ARG A 374 16.87 -8.76 -17.50
CA ARG A 374 15.72 -8.08 -16.92
C ARG A 374 14.64 -9.04 -16.41
N GLU A 375 14.10 -8.70 -15.25
CA GLU A 375 13.05 -9.47 -14.58
C GLU A 375 11.68 -8.92 -14.93
N ARG A 376 10.86 -9.74 -15.60
CA ARG A 376 9.49 -9.37 -15.94
C ARG A 376 8.61 -9.36 -14.70
N TRP A 377 7.67 -8.43 -14.67
CA TRP A 377 6.73 -8.15 -13.58
C TRP A 377 7.40 -7.77 -12.26
N SER A 378 8.59 -7.18 -12.37
CA SER A 378 9.26 -6.56 -11.23
C SER A 378 8.34 -5.58 -10.53
N THR A 379 8.34 -5.63 -9.20
CA THR A 379 7.46 -4.83 -8.36
C THR A 379 8.27 -4.19 -7.25
N LEU A 380 8.05 -2.90 -7.03
CA LEU A 380 8.66 -2.12 -5.95
C LEU A 380 7.55 -1.37 -5.21
N PHE A 381 7.45 -1.59 -3.91
CA PHE A 381 6.62 -0.79 -3.03
C PHE A 381 7.49 0.24 -2.32
N MET A 382 7.35 1.49 -2.72
CA MET A 382 8.18 2.61 -2.25
C MET A 382 7.45 3.36 -1.14
N THR A 383 8.05 3.41 0.05
CA THR A 383 7.51 4.08 1.23
C THR A 383 8.47 5.20 1.65
N PRO A 384 8.18 6.47 1.32
CA PRO A 384 9.00 7.60 1.76
C PRO A 384 9.02 7.71 3.28
N HIS A 385 10.19 8.07 3.82
CA HIS A 385 10.42 8.29 5.24
C HIS A 385 11.54 9.31 5.43
N GLY A 386 11.19 10.55 5.79
CA GLY A 386 12.15 11.65 5.86
C GLY A 386 12.84 11.89 4.52
N ASP A 387 14.16 11.74 4.49
CA ASP A 387 15.03 12.00 3.33
C ASP A 387 15.41 10.74 2.54
N ARG A 388 14.75 9.62 2.84
CA ARG A 388 15.00 8.28 2.29
C ARG A 388 13.69 7.57 1.98
N VAL A 389 13.81 6.45 1.28
CA VAL A 389 12.69 5.61 0.85
C VAL A 389 13.00 4.18 1.26
N PHE A 390 12.06 3.56 1.98
CA PHE A 390 12.03 2.11 2.17
C PHE A 390 11.40 1.49 0.93
N ILE A 391 12.13 0.60 0.26
CA ILE A 391 11.70 -0.09 -0.95
C ILE A 391 11.58 -1.57 -0.61
N TRP A 392 10.36 -2.10 -0.65
CA TRP A 392 10.09 -3.54 -0.60
C TRP A 392 9.99 -4.07 -2.03
N ASN A 393 10.90 -4.96 -2.42
CA ASN A 393 10.89 -5.55 -3.76
C ASN A 393 10.20 -6.92 -3.79
N ASP A 394 9.92 -7.42 -4.98
CA ASP A 394 9.28 -8.73 -5.16
C ASP A 394 10.19 -9.94 -4.92
N HIS A 395 11.46 -9.73 -4.58
CA HIS A 395 12.36 -10.77 -4.10
C HIS A 395 12.25 -10.99 -2.59
N GLY A 396 11.52 -10.13 -1.87
CA GLY A 396 11.43 -10.16 -0.41
C GLY A 396 12.60 -9.46 0.29
N ASP A 397 13.26 -8.53 -0.41
CA ASP A 397 14.27 -7.65 0.16
C ASP A 397 13.63 -6.35 0.67
N LEU A 398 14.11 -5.89 1.82
CA LEU A 398 13.96 -4.52 2.27
C LEU A 398 15.21 -3.73 1.89
N ILE A 399 15.01 -2.68 1.10
CA ILE A 399 16.06 -1.79 0.63
C ILE A 399 15.81 -0.40 1.21
N LEU A 400 16.87 0.24 1.71
CA LEU A 400 16.86 1.65 2.10
C LEU A 400 17.65 2.44 1.07
N ALA A 401 17.04 3.44 0.46
CA ALA A 401 17.66 4.21 -0.61
C ALA A 401 17.25 5.69 -0.59
N ARG A 402 17.98 6.51 -1.34
CA ARG A 402 17.57 7.87 -1.72
C ARG A 402 17.24 7.89 -3.20
N LEU A 403 16.13 8.54 -3.53
CA LEU A 403 15.69 8.77 -4.90
C LEU A 403 15.79 10.27 -5.18
N ALA A 404 16.54 10.64 -6.21
CA ALA A 404 16.68 12.03 -6.62
C ALA A 404 16.84 12.11 -8.14
N PRO A 405 16.68 13.29 -8.76
CA PRO A 405 16.89 13.47 -10.20
C PRO A 405 18.34 13.16 -10.62
N VAL A 406 19.30 13.30 -9.71
CA VAL A 406 20.71 12.93 -9.93
C VAL A 406 20.94 11.42 -9.97
N GLY A 407 20.04 10.61 -9.42
CA GLY A 407 20.14 9.16 -9.47
C GLY A 407 19.48 8.42 -8.30
N TYR A 408 19.66 7.09 -8.34
CA TYR A 408 19.36 6.16 -7.26
C TYR A 408 20.60 5.93 -6.40
N GLN A 409 20.48 6.10 -5.08
CA GLN A 409 21.55 5.79 -4.12
C GLN A 409 21.05 4.76 -3.11
N GLU A 410 21.54 3.52 -3.22
CA GLU A 410 21.30 2.49 -2.21
C GLU A 410 22.12 2.79 -0.94
N ILE A 411 21.47 2.80 0.22
CA ILE A 411 22.10 2.96 1.54
C ILE A 411 22.45 1.58 2.10
N SER A 412 21.48 0.66 2.09
CA SER A 412 21.60 -0.69 2.64
C SER A 412 20.45 -1.58 2.14
N ARG A 413 20.66 -2.90 2.17
CA ARG A 413 19.69 -3.92 1.79
C ARG A 413 19.76 -5.10 2.76
N THR A 414 18.63 -5.75 3.00
CA THR A 414 18.55 -7.03 3.71
C THR A 414 17.43 -7.89 3.12
N HIS A 415 17.63 -9.20 3.10
CA HIS A 415 16.63 -10.15 2.66
C HIS A 415 15.80 -10.64 3.86
N LEU A 416 14.47 -10.62 3.77
CA LEU A 416 13.58 -10.93 4.90
C LEU A 416 12.65 -12.13 4.67
N LEU A 417 12.20 -12.33 3.43
CA LEU A 417 11.23 -13.37 3.07
C LEU A 417 11.58 -14.01 1.74
N ASP A 418 11.41 -15.32 1.64
CA ASP A 418 11.49 -16.00 0.36
C ASP A 418 10.34 -15.56 -0.55
N ALA A 419 10.66 -15.30 -1.82
CA ALA A 419 9.71 -15.04 -2.88
C ALA A 419 9.10 -16.36 -3.37
N ASP A 420 8.03 -16.80 -2.72
CA ASP A 420 7.44 -18.13 -2.90
C ASP A 420 6.13 -18.13 -3.70
N MET A 421 5.67 -16.96 -4.16
CA MET A 421 4.43 -16.86 -4.91
C MET A 421 4.64 -17.23 -6.36
N PRO A 422 3.89 -18.22 -6.89
CA PRO A 422 3.97 -18.56 -8.30
C PRO A 422 3.49 -17.40 -9.19
N SER A 423 4.25 -17.12 -10.24
CA SER A 423 3.91 -16.08 -11.22
C SER A 423 4.20 -16.54 -12.65
N ALA A 424 3.14 -16.71 -13.45
CA ALA A 424 3.18 -17.38 -14.76
C ALA A 424 4.10 -16.72 -15.81
N GLY A 425 4.35 -15.42 -15.69
CA GLY A 425 5.17 -14.62 -16.61
C GLY A 425 6.34 -13.93 -15.94
N SER A 426 6.62 -14.25 -14.67
CA SER A 426 7.95 -14.07 -14.07
C SER A 426 8.92 -15.19 -14.49
N ARG A 427 8.57 -16.00 -15.50
CA ARG A 427 9.38 -17.13 -16.04
C ARG A 427 9.78 -18.15 -14.98
N GLY A 428 8.88 -18.44 -14.04
CA GLY A 428 9.13 -19.39 -12.96
C GLY A 428 9.84 -18.80 -11.73
N ARG A 429 10.25 -17.52 -11.76
CA ARG A 429 10.69 -16.79 -10.57
C ARG A 429 9.49 -16.60 -9.64
N GLY A 430 9.64 -17.00 -8.38
CA GLY A 430 8.66 -16.69 -7.35
C GLY A 430 8.70 -15.19 -6.98
N VAL A 431 7.60 -14.66 -6.46
CA VAL A 431 7.45 -13.23 -6.18
C VAL A 431 6.87 -12.96 -4.79
N VAL A 432 7.05 -11.74 -4.29
CA VAL A 432 6.29 -11.19 -3.17
C VAL A 432 5.48 -9.98 -3.66
N TRP A 433 4.20 -10.20 -3.97
CA TRP A 433 3.27 -9.15 -4.39
C TRP A 433 2.27 -8.78 -3.30
N SER A 434 2.78 -8.55 -2.09
CA SER A 434 2.02 -8.01 -0.97
C SER A 434 2.72 -6.75 -0.47
N HIS A 435 1.95 -5.68 -0.29
CA HIS A 435 2.46 -4.45 0.29
C HIS A 435 2.85 -4.68 1.75
N PRO A 436 3.98 -4.12 2.21
CA PRO A 436 4.32 -4.13 3.63
C PRO A 436 3.49 -3.09 4.40
N ALA A 437 3.47 -3.24 5.73
CA ALA A 437 3.04 -2.19 6.65
C ALA A 437 4.21 -1.73 7.53
N PHE A 438 4.26 -0.43 7.80
CA PHE A 438 5.24 0.18 8.69
C PHE A 438 4.51 0.80 9.87
N ALA A 439 4.70 0.26 11.06
CA ALA A 439 4.02 0.76 12.26
C ALA A 439 4.85 0.50 13.51
N ASN A 440 4.83 1.46 14.42
CA ASN A 440 5.48 1.36 15.73
C ASN A 440 6.99 1.02 15.67
N ARG A 441 7.72 1.50 14.65
CA ARG A 441 9.12 1.16 14.31
C ARG A 441 9.33 -0.28 13.89
N TYR A 442 8.29 -0.95 13.39
CA TYR A 442 8.38 -2.29 12.85
C TYR A 442 7.90 -2.33 11.40
N LEU A 443 8.51 -3.23 10.63
CA LEU A 443 8.00 -3.67 9.34
C LEU A 443 7.22 -4.97 9.54
N TYR A 444 6.06 -5.05 8.89
CA TYR A 444 5.26 -6.26 8.76
C TYR A 444 5.14 -6.62 7.28
N ALA A 445 5.59 -7.80 6.90
CA ALA A 445 5.60 -8.26 5.51
C ALA A 445 5.21 -9.74 5.44
N ARG A 446 4.67 -10.20 4.30
CA ARG A 446 4.19 -11.58 4.16
C ARG A 446 4.49 -12.21 2.81
N ASN A 447 4.72 -13.52 2.83
CA ASN A 447 4.76 -14.42 1.66
C ASN A 447 3.66 -15.50 1.81
N ASN A 448 3.58 -16.49 0.92
CA ASN A 448 2.42 -17.39 0.87
C ASN A 448 2.23 -18.32 2.08
N HIS A 449 3.19 -18.39 2.98
CA HIS A 449 3.12 -19.28 4.13
C HIS A 449 3.39 -18.60 5.47
N GLU A 450 3.94 -17.39 5.50
CA GLU A 450 4.23 -16.66 6.73
C GLU A 450 4.06 -15.14 6.62
N ILE A 451 3.82 -14.51 7.77
CA ILE A 451 3.99 -13.08 8.01
C ILE A 451 5.12 -12.90 9.04
N ILE A 452 6.03 -11.96 8.78
CA ILE A 452 7.16 -11.60 9.63
C ILE A 452 6.97 -10.20 10.22
N CYS A 453 7.46 -9.99 11.45
CA CYS A 453 7.67 -8.67 12.04
C CYS A 453 9.16 -8.47 12.34
N VAL A 454 9.75 -7.38 11.87
CA VAL A 454 11.15 -7.01 12.14
C VAL A 454 11.26 -5.61 12.73
N SER A 455 12.20 -5.43 13.65
CA SER A 455 12.46 -4.14 14.31
C SER A 455 13.28 -3.22 13.41
N LEU A 456 12.73 -2.05 13.11
CA LEU A 456 13.40 -0.94 12.44
C LEU A 456 13.71 0.21 13.41
N ALA A 457 13.58 -0.01 14.72
CA ALA A 457 13.92 0.97 15.74
C ALA A 457 15.44 1.21 15.81
N THR A 458 15.84 2.46 16.01
CA THR A 458 17.21 2.78 16.42
C THR A 458 17.49 2.11 17.77
N SER A 459 18.68 1.53 17.92
CA SER A 459 19.13 1.07 19.23
C SER A 459 19.28 2.30 20.13
N SER A 460 18.45 2.38 21.18
CA SER A 460 18.79 3.25 22.30
C SER A 460 20.01 2.62 22.97
N GLN A 461 21.20 3.17 22.73
CA GLN A 461 22.25 2.92 23.70
C GLN A 461 21.77 3.51 25.04
N PRO A 462 21.75 2.74 26.13
CA PRO A 462 21.69 3.37 27.44
C PRO A 462 22.91 4.28 27.50
N ARG A 463 22.71 5.57 27.76
CA ARG A 463 23.82 6.48 28.09
C ARG A 463 24.63 5.79 29.18
N GLY A 464 25.87 5.40 28.85
CA GLY A 464 26.77 4.74 29.77
C GLY A 464 26.80 5.55 31.07
N GLY A 465 26.42 4.92 32.16
CA GLY A 465 26.66 5.48 33.48
C GLY A 465 28.14 5.74 33.61
N GLU A 466 28.49 6.98 33.89
CA GLU A 466 29.80 7.36 34.39
C GLU A 466 30.14 6.41 35.54
N GLY A 467 31.21 5.63 35.34
CA GLY A 467 31.81 4.88 36.42
C GLY A 467 32.41 5.89 37.39
N ASP A 468 31.81 6.01 38.56
CA ASP A 468 32.41 6.67 39.71
C ASP A 468 33.69 5.90 40.08
N GLU A 469 34.84 6.45 39.69
CA GLU A 469 36.11 6.17 40.32
C GLU A 469 36.06 6.70 41.75
N ASN A 470 36.14 5.80 42.73
CA ASN A 470 36.64 6.16 44.05
C ASN A 470 37.50 5.01 44.60
N ARG A 471 38.81 5.20 44.50
CA ARG A 471 39.83 4.57 45.34
C ARG A 471 40.80 5.63 45.83
#